data_AF-A0A7Z9HXP9-F1
#
_entry.id   AF-A0A7Z9HXP9-F1
#
_cell.length_a   1.000
_cell.length_b   1.000
_cell.length_c   1.000
_cell.angle_alpha   90.00
_cell.angle_beta   90.00
_cell.angle_gamma   90.00
#
_symmetry.space_group_name_H-M   'P 1'
#
loop_
_entity.id
_entity.type
_entity.pdbx_description
1 polymer ?
#
loop_
_entity_poly.entity_id
_entity_poly.type
_entity_poly.pdbx_seq_one_letter_code
_entity_poly.pdbx_strand_id
1 'polypeptide(L)' 'MQKTLRITEIYHSIQGESTWVGLPCIFVRFARCNLRCTWCDTTYSF' A
#
# COMPACT_ATOMS: atom_id res chain seq x y z
N MET A 1 -13.25 8.51 -20.82
CA MET A 1 -12.19 7.54 -20.45
C MET A 1 -12.38 7.18 -18.98
N GLN A 2 -12.81 5.97 -18.66
CA GLN A 2 -12.90 5.55 -17.25
C GLN A 2 -11.49 5.34 -16.69
N LYS A 3 -11.19 6.00 -15.58
CA LYS A 3 -9.88 5.95 -14.93
C LYS A 3 -9.92 4.81 -13.90
N THR A 4 -9.50 3.62 -14.31
CA THR A 4 -9.46 2.45 -13.42
C THR A 4 -8.17 2.47 -12.59
N LEU A 5 -8.29 2.32 -11.27
CA LEU A 5 -7.14 2.15 -10.37
C LEU A 5 -6.79 0.66 -10.29
N ARG A 6 -5.49 0.33 -10.32
CA ARG A 6 -5.01 -1.04 -10.12
C ARG A 6 -4.63 -1.24 -8.66
N ILE A 7 -5.22 -2.25 -8.03
CA ILE A 7 -5.03 -2.55 -6.61
C ILE A 7 -4.29 -3.89 -6.52
N THR A 8 -3.27 -3.95 -5.66
CA THR A 8 -2.51 -5.17 -5.36
C THR A 8 -3.21 -5.98 -4.28
N GLU A 9 -3.62 -5.33 -3.19
CA GLU A 9 -4.24 -5.98 -2.03
C GLU A 9 -5.13 -5.00 -1.25
N ILE A 10 -6.16 -5.55 -0.62
CA ILE A 10 -7.02 -4.86 0.34
C ILE A 10 -7.15 -5.76 1.56
N TYR A 11 -6.87 -5.24 2.75
CA TYR A 11 -6.98 -6.00 3.99
C TYR A 11 -7.27 -5.09 5.19
N HIS A 12 -7.82 -5.69 6.24
CA HIS A 12 -8.10 -5.02 7.51
C HIS A 12 -7.05 -5.43 8.55
N SER A 13 -6.42 -4.47 9.20
CA SER A 13 -5.38 -4.69 10.21
C SER A 13 -5.26 -3.49 11.16
N ILE A 14 -4.21 -3.45 11.98
CA ILE A 14 -3.84 -2.33 12.85
C ILE A 14 -2.76 -1.48 12.18
N GLN A 15 -2.88 -0.15 12.25
CA GLN A 15 -1.84 0.77 11.78
C GLN A 15 -0.56 0.63 12.62
N GLY A 16 0.56 0.40 11.96
CA GLY A 16 1.85 0.12 12.59
C GLY A 16 2.74 1.34 12.80
N GLU A 17 2.40 2.49 12.21
CA GLU A 17 3.31 3.66 12.15
C GLU A 17 2.65 5.03 12.41
N SER A 18 3.46 5.96 12.91
CA SER A 18 3.13 7.39 13.11
C SER A 18 2.00 7.69 14.11
N THR A 19 1.26 8.78 13.91
CA THR A 19 0.24 9.33 14.82
C THR A 19 -0.89 8.36 15.14
N TRP A 20 -1.16 7.41 14.25
CA TRP A 20 -2.30 6.50 14.34
C TRP A 20 -1.91 5.05 14.67
N VAL A 21 -0.68 4.83 15.14
CA VAL A 21 -0.23 3.51 15.64
C VAL A 21 -1.26 2.92 16.59
N GLY A 22 -1.60 1.65 16.38
CA GLY A 22 -2.49 0.89 17.27
C GLY A 22 -3.98 0.97 16.91
N LEU A 23 -4.37 1.82 15.96
CA LEU A 23 -5.77 1.92 15.54
C LEU A 23 -6.12 0.94 14.40
N PRO A 24 -7.34 0.36 14.39
CA PRO A 24 -7.83 -0.42 13.25
C PRO A 24 -7.91 0.41 11.96
N CYS A 25 -7.45 -0.17 10.85
CA CYS A 25 -7.38 0.48 9.54
C CYS A 25 -7.60 -0.53 8.40
N ILE A 26 -8.27 -0.08 7.34
CA ILE A 26 -8.33 -0.81 6.07
C ILE A 26 -7.21 -0.28 5.18
N PHE A 27 -6.30 -1.16 4.79
CA PHE A 27 -5.21 -0.85 3.87
C PHE A 27 -5.64 -1.16 2.46
N VAL A 28 -5.45 -0.19 1.55
CA VAL A 28 -5.62 -0.36 0.11
C VAL A 28 -4.27 -0.10 -0.55
N ARG A 29 -3.58 -1.16 -0.97
CA ARG A 29 -2.28 -1.04 -1.64
C ARG A 29 -2.47 -0.95 -3.15
N PHE A 30 -2.04 0.14 -3.74
CA PHE A 30 -2.05 0.31 -5.19
C PHE A 30 -0.90 -0.46 -5.85
N ALA A 31 -1.15 -0.88 -7.09
CA ALA A 31 -0.12 -1.42 -7.94
C ALA A 31 0.66 -0.30 -8.63
N ARG A 32 1.93 -0.56 -8.89
CA ARG A 32 2.89 0.26 -9.63
C ARG A 32 3.47 1.43 -8.82
N CYS A 33 4.79 1.53 -8.85
CA CYS A 33 5.55 2.68 -8.37
C CYS A 33 6.49 3.15 -9.49
N ASN A 34 6.71 4.46 -9.63
CA ASN A 34 7.69 5.01 -10.58
C ASN A 34 9.14 4.93 -10.07
N LEU A 35 9.34 4.60 -8.79
CA LEU A 35 10.65 4.43 -8.17
C LEU A 35 11.10 2.96 -8.22
N ARG A 36 12.42 2.74 -8.14
CA ARG A 36 13.08 1.42 -8.13
C ARG A 36 14.11 1.38 -7.00
N CYS A 37 13.64 1.58 -5.77
CA CYS A 37 14.48 1.60 -4.58
C CYS A 37 15.09 0.21 -4.33
N THR A 38 16.40 0.13 -4.09
CA THR A 38 17.10 -1.14 -3.80
C THR A 38 16.75 -1.70 -2.41
N TRP A 39 16.29 -0.86 -1.50
CA TRP A 39 15.84 -1.19 -0.14
C TRP A 39 14.32 -1.32 0.00
N CYS A 40 13.60 -1.54 -1.10
CA CYS A 40 12.14 -1.75 -1.03
C CYS A 40 11.83 -3.13 -0.47
N ASP A 41 11.02 -3.18 0.58
CA ASP A 41 10.47 -4.40 1.17
C ASP A 41 9.33 -5.02 0.33
N THR A 42 8.62 -4.20 -0.44
CA THR A 42 7.41 -4.55 -1.19
C THR A 42 7.62 -4.50 -2.71
N THR A 43 8.68 -5.16 -3.19
CA THR A 43 9.09 -5.12 -4.61
C THR A 43 8.04 -5.69 -5.58
N TYR A 44 7.15 -6.56 -5.10
CA TYR A 44 6.07 -7.14 -5.91
C TYR A 44 4.98 -6.12 -6.30
N SER A 45 4.97 -4.92 -5.69
CA SER A 45 3.99 -3.86 -5.98
C SER A 45 4.45 -2.85 -7.05
N PHE A 46 5.57 -3.09 -7.74
CA PHE A 46 6.15 -2.18 -8.74
C PHE A 46 5.51 -2.19 -10.13
#